data_AF-A0A7S3FTI2-F1
#
_entry.id   AF-A0A7S3FTI2-F1
#
_cell.length_a   1.000
_cell.length_b   1.000
_cell.length_c   1.000
_cell.angle_alpha   90.00
_cell.angle_beta   90.00
_cell.angle_gamma   90.00
#
_symmetry.space_group_name_H-M   'P 1'
#
loop_
_entity.id
_entity.type
_entity.pdbx_description
1 polymer ?
#
loop_
_entity_poly.entity_id
_entity_poly.type
_entity_poly.pdbx_seq_one_letter_code
_entity_poly.pdbx_strand_id
1 'polypeptide(L)'
;MSKLQSLIVIYYKNPTSKDSKKPYIKVFKQESRASFKENTASDLNDLPLQDNSEPTFLDINGDMKMDVLYVTPETSQKPSEMMVALGVDTTFTKFEMQAFSNFIISSSEDDQCKDPSSEDLISTPHSNAFVDLDGDCMPDLFIQKQRITERSVLSKQ
;
A
#
# COMPACT_ATOMS: atom_id res chain seq x y z
N MET A 1 -7.51 22.60 -23.16
CA MET A 1 -6.46 21.57 -23.31
C MET A 1 -6.04 21.12 -21.93
N SER A 2 -6.50 19.96 -21.45
CA SER A 2 -6.02 19.42 -20.18
C SER A 2 -4.61 18.87 -20.38
N LYS A 3 -3.66 19.30 -19.54
CA LYS A 3 -2.34 18.67 -19.48
C LYS A 3 -2.52 17.34 -18.75
N LEU A 4 -2.39 16.23 -19.46
CA LEU A 4 -2.13 14.93 -18.85
C LEU A 4 -0.87 15.07 -17.99
N GLN A 5 -1.04 15.04 -16.67
CA GLN A 5 0.08 14.98 -15.73
C GLN A 5 0.40 13.52 -15.55
N SER A 6 1.42 13.02 -16.24
CA SER A 6 1.91 11.67 -15.96
C SER A 6 2.71 11.71 -14.65
N LEU A 7 2.44 10.76 -13.78
CA LEU A 7 3.13 10.59 -12.51
C LEU A 7 4.03 9.36 -12.61
N ILE A 8 5.25 9.47 -12.07
CA ILE A 8 6.05 8.30 -11.75
C ILE A 8 6.18 8.27 -10.24
N VAL A 9 5.77 7.16 -9.63
CA VAL A 9 6.05 6.88 -8.23
C VAL A 9 7.17 5.86 -8.16
N ILE A 10 8.19 6.15 -7.36
CA ILE A 10 9.34 5.26 -7.18
C ILE A 10 9.44 4.92 -5.70
N TYR A 11 9.30 3.64 -5.41
CA TYR A 11 9.64 3.08 -4.11
C TYR A 11 11.15 2.88 -4.02
N TYR A 12 11.76 3.45 -2.98
CA TYR A 12 13.18 3.28 -2.71
C TYR A 12 13.38 2.50 -1.42
N LYS A 13 13.82 1.25 -1.57
CA LYS A 13 14.39 0.46 -0.50
C LYS A 13 15.90 0.69 -0.50
N ASN A 14 16.43 1.30 0.56
CA ASN A 14 17.85 1.62 0.63
C ASN A 14 18.70 0.32 0.64
N PRO A 15 19.55 0.07 -0.37
CA PRO A 15 20.33 -1.16 -0.45
C PRO A 15 21.56 -1.04 0.44
N THR A 16 21.39 -1.35 1.73
CA THR A 16 22.42 -1.74 2.71
C THR A 16 23.77 -1.00 2.69
N SER A 17 24.04 -0.19 3.73
CA SER A 17 25.36 -0.06 4.37
C SER A 17 25.30 0.96 5.52
N LYS A 18 25.29 0.47 6.77
CA LYS A 18 25.55 1.19 8.04
C LYS A 18 24.69 2.40 8.41
N ASP A 19 23.87 2.94 7.51
CA ASP A 19 22.85 3.94 7.79
C ASP A 19 21.48 3.28 7.77
N SER A 20 20.82 3.22 8.92
CA SER A 20 19.49 2.64 9.17
C SER A 20 18.35 3.48 8.59
N LYS A 21 18.48 3.95 7.34
CA LYS A 21 17.41 4.75 6.71
C LYS A 21 16.27 3.82 6.28
N LYS A 22 15.10 4.07 6.85
CA LYS A 22 13.83 3.39 6.58
C LYS A 22 13.48 3.44 5.09
N PRO A 23 12.76 2.44 4.57
CA PRO A 23 12.19 2.54 3.23
C PRO A 23 11.27 3.76 3.11
N TYR A 24 11.22 4.38 1.93
CA TYR A 24 10.39 5.54 1.66
C TYR A 24 9.90 5.55 0.20
N ILE A 25 8.85 6.32 -0.05
CA ILE A 25 8.26 6.50 -1.37
C ILE A 25 8.57 7.91 -1.85
N LYS A 26 9.02 8.04 -3.10
CA LYS A 26 9.17 9.34 -3.76
C LYS A 26 8.22 9.46 -4.93
N VAL A 27 7.62 10.64 -5.04
CA VAL A 27 6.70 11.00 -6.10
C VAL A 27 7.38 11.95 -7.06
N PHE A 28 7.30 11.67 -8.35
CA PHE A 28 7.87 12.50 -9.40
C PHE A 28 6.81 12.93 -10.40
N LYS A 29 6.67 14.25 -10.56
CA LYS A 29 5.71 14.85 -11.49
C LYS A 29 6.37 15.10 -12.84
N GLN A 30 5.72 14.71 -13.92
CA GLN A 30 6.19 15.04 -15.27
C GLN A 30 6.03 16.55 -15.54
N GLU A 31 7.13 17.22 -15.86
CA GLU A 31 7.14 18.63 -16.28
C GLU A 31 7.15 18.76 -17.81
N SER A 32 7.78 17.81 -18.50
CA SER A 32 7.85 17.72 -19.96
C SER A 32 7.99 16.26 -20.41
N ARG A 33 7.93 16.00 -21.72
CA ARG A 33 7.89 14.64 -22.31
C ARG A 33 8.92 13.64 -21.74
N ALA A 34 10.06 14.12 -21.25
CA ALA A 34 11.10 13.28 -20.63
C ALA A 34 11.70 13.90 -19.36
N SER A 35 11.04 14.89 -18.75
CA SER A 35 11.51 15.55 -17.52
C SER A 35 10.56 15.31 -16.37
N PHE A 36 11.11 14.91 -15.25
CA PHE A 36 10.39 14.65 -14.01
C PHE A 36 11.03 15.42 -12.87
N LYS A 37 10.19 16.00 -12.01
CA LYS A 37 10.63 16.73 -10.82
C LYS A 37 10.09 16.04 -9.58
N GLU A 38 10.95 15.83 -8.60
CA GLU A 38 10.55 15.29 -7.29
C GLU A 38 9.54 16.23 -6.64
N ASN A 39 8.44 15.65 -6.17
CA ASN A 39 7.45 16.32 -5.34
C ASN A 39 7.82 16.14 -3.87
N THR A 40 8.55 17.10 -3.31
CA THR A 40 9.06 17.04 -1.94
C THR A 40 8.00 17.26 -0.87
N ALA A 41 6.79 17.68 -1.25
CA ALA A 41 5.70 18.00 -0.33
C ALA A 41 4.69 16.85 -0.18
N SER A 42 5.11 15.61 -0.45
CA SER A 42 4.25 14.43 -0.37
C SER A 42 4.30 13.82 1.03
N ASP A 43 3.14 13.65 1.66
CA ASP A 43 3.00 12.94 2.94
C ASP A 43 3.46 11.47 2.86
N LEU A 44 3.63 10.92 1.65
CA LEU A 44 4.16 9.56 1.42
C LEU A 44 5.63 9.37 1.84
N ASN A 45 6.41 10.45 1.92
CA ASN A 45 7.83 10.38 2.27
C ASN A 45 8.05 9.86 3.70
N ASP A 46 7.09 10.10 4.59
CA ASP A 46 7.19 9.82 6.02
C ASP A 46 6.38 8.58 6.44
N LEU A 47 5.89 7.80 5.48
CA LEU A 47 5.11 6.61 5.78
C LEU A 47 5.92 5.59 6.61
N PRO A 48 5.34 5.04 7.69
CA PRO A 48 5.97 3.96 8.43
C PRO A 48 5.78 2.67 7.64
N LEU A 49 6.75 2.36 6.78
CA LEU A 49 6.73 1.17 5.92
C LEU A 49 7.47 0.00 6.58
N GLN A 50 6.87 -1.17 6.59
CA GLN A 50 7.46 -2.43 7.07
C GLN A 50 8.66 -2.81 6.20
N ASP A 51 9.74 -3.26 6.83
CA ASP A 51 10.92 -3.73 6.10
C ASP A 51 10.58 -4.90 5.18
N ASN A 52 11.09 -4.85 3.96
CA ASN A 52 10.81 -5.84 2.89
C ASN A 52 9.34 -5.89 2.42
N SER A 53 8.51 -4.92 2.80
CA SER A 53 7.20 -4.74 2.16
C SER A 53 7.33 -4.04 0.80
N GLU A 54 6.37 -4.30 -0.07
CA GLU A 54 6.23 -3.68 -1.39
C GLU A 54 4.90 -2.90 -1.38
N PRO A 55 4.94 -1.56 -1.23
CA PRO A 55 3.73 -0.75 -1.30
C PRO A 55 3.08 -0.86 -2.69
N THR A 56 1.76 -0.85 -2.72
CA THR A 56 0.96 -0.95 -3.96
C THR A 56 0.26 0.36 -4.23
N PHE A 57 0.33 0.78 -5.48
CA PHE A 57 -0.27 2.02 -5.97
C PHE A 57 -1.50 1.66 -6.78
N LEU A 58 -2.67 2.07 -6.30
CA LEU A 58 -3.97 1.74 -6.89
C LEU A 58 -5.00 2.82 -6.49
N ASP A 59 -6.11 2.91 -7.20
CA ASP A 59 -7.26 3.75 -6.84
C ASP A 59 -8.29 2.86 -6.15
N ILE A 60 -8.25 2.76 -4.81
CA ILE A 60 -9.04 1.76 -4.08
C ILE A 60 -10.51 2.16 -3.91
N ASN A 61 -10.83 3.45 -4.08
CA ASN A 61 -12.17 3.98 -3.85
C ASN A 61 -12.84 4.53 -5.12
N GLY A 62 -12.19 4.41 -6.28
CA GLY A 62 -12.72 4.78 -7.58
C GLY A 62 -12.80 6.29 -7.82
N ASP A 63 -12.05 7.10 -7.07
CA ASP A 63 -12.10 8.57 -7.16
C ASP A 63 -11.10 9.16 -8.17
N MET A 64 -10.41 8.30 -8.91
CA MET A 64 -9.37 8.59 -9.91
C MET A 64 -8.12 9.26 -9.33
N LYS A 65 -7.91 9.21 -8.02
CA LYS A 65 -6.67 9.63 -7.36
C LYS A 65 -5.85 8.39 -7.02
N MET A 66 -4.56 8.60 -6.84
CA MET A 66 -3.69 7.51 -6.47
C MET A 66 -3.71 7.32 -4.96
N ASP A 67 -4.01 6.11 -4.54
CA ASP A 67 -3.85 5.66 -3.17
C ASP A 67 -2.62 4.76 -3.06
N VAL A 68 -2.16 4.58 -1.83
CA VAL A 68 -1.06 3.67 -1.52
C VAL A 68 -1.48 2.68 -0.46
N LEU A 69 -1.56 1.42 -0.83
CA LEU A 69 -1.66 0.33 0.14
C LEU A 69 -0.26 -0.02 0.66
N TYR A 70 -0.09 -0.06 1.98
CA TYR A 70 1.17 -0.38 2.61
C TYR A 70 0.99 -1.14 3.92
N VAL A 71 2.09 -1.73 4.42
CA VAL A 71 2.10 -2.44 5.71
C VAL A 71 2.94 -1.65 6.71
N THR A 72 2.44 -1.48 7.93
CA THR A 72 3.18 -0.82 9.01
C THR A 72 4.18 -1.75 9.70
N PRO A 73 5.32 -1.23 10.18
CA PRO A 73 6.25 -1.97 11.04
C PRO A 73 5.55 -2.60 12.24
N GLU A 74 5.86 -3.87 12.52
CA GLU A 74 5.54 -4.46 13.83
C GLU A 74 6.35 -3.74 14.92
N THR A 75 5.68 -3.42 16.03
CA THR A 75 6.31 -2.83 17.22
C THR A 75 5.99 -3.68 18.44
N SER A 76 6.73 -3.48 19.54
CA SER A 76 6.45 -4.18 20.81
C SER A 76 5.04 -3.93 21.38
N GLN A 77 4.32 -2.92 20.85
CA GLN A 77 3.01 -2.50 21.33
C GLN A 77 1.89 -2.79 20.33
N LYS A 78 2.22 -3.03 19.06
CA LYS A 78 1.24 -3.11 17.97
C LYS A 78 1.74 -4.04 16.85
N PRO A 79 0.93 -5.04 16.42
CA PRO A 79 1.27 -5.87 15.27
C PRO A 79 1.34 -5.05 13.97
N SER A 80 1.99 -5.61 12.95
CA SER A 80 1.90 -5.05 11.59
C SER A 80 0.46 -5.02 11.09
N GLU A 81 0.07 -3.94 10.44
CA GLU A 81 -1.27 -3.76 9.88
C GLU A 81 -1.18 -3.24 8.44
N MET A 82 -2.17 -3.60 7.63
CA MET A 82 -2.37 -2.98 6.31
C MET A 82 -3.09 -1.65 6.48
N MET A 83 -2.53 -0.63 5.86
CA MET A 83 -3.02 0.73 5.86
C MET A 83 -3.12 1.23 4.42
N VAL A 84 -4.03 2.17 4.21
CA VAL A 84 -4.18 2.88 2.93
C VAL A 84 -3.87 4.35 3.17
N ALA A 85 -2.94 4.89 2.42
CA ALA A 85 -2.76 6.33 2.26
C ALA A 85 -3.67 6.78 1.11
N LEU A 86 -4.84 7.33 1.42
CA LEU A 86 -5.78 7.81 0.42
C LEU A 86 -5.32 9.13 -0.18
N GLY A 87 -5.28 9.23 -1.51
CA GLY A 87 -5.00 10.46 -2.21
C GLY A 87 -6.12 11.47 -2.01
N VAL A 88 -5.81 12.64 -1.43
CA VAL A 88 -6.82 13.71 -1.25
C VAL A 88 -6.92 14.59 -2.50
N ASP A 89 -5.82 14.70 -3.25
CA ASP A 89 -5.68 15.56 -4.41
C ASP A 89 -5.03 14.82 -5.60
N THR A 90 -5.21 15.38 -6.81
CA THR A 90 -4.59 14.86 -8.04
C THR A 90 -3.16 15.34 -8.26
N THR A 91 -2.60 16.06 -7.28
CA THR A 91 -1.21 16.57 -7.28
C THR A 91 -0.27 15.73 -6.42
N PHE A 92 -0.80 14.71 -5.74
CA PHE A 92 -0.07 13.74 -4.94
C PHE A 92 0.73 14.39 -3.79
N THR A 93 0.18 15.48 -3.24
CA THR A 93 0.78 16.18 -2.10
C THR A 93 0.23 15.70 -0.77
N LYS A 94 -1.09 15.48 -0.70
CA LYS A 94 -1.77 15.16 0.55
C LYS A 94 -2.38 13.78 0.55
N PHE A 95 -2.18 13.07 1.66
CA PHE A 95 -2.74 11.75 1.87
C PHE A 95 -3.43 11.62 3.24
N GLU A 96 -4.56 10.94 3.27
CA GLU A 96 -5.27 10.59 4.50
C GLU A 96 -5.07 9.11 4.83
N MET A 97 -4.52 8.83 6.01
CA MET A 97 -4.23 7.45 6.41
C MET A 97 -5.47 6.79 6.99
N GLN A 98 -5.87 5.67 6.40
CA GLN A 98 -7.01 4.87 6.83
C GLN A 98 -6.63 3.40 7.01
N ALA A 99 -7.37 2.69 7.86
CA ALA A 99 -7.22 1.24 7.99
C ALA A 99 -7.74 0.57 6.71
N PHE A 100 -7.03 -0.45 6.22
CA PHE A 100 -7.45 -1.19 5.03
C PHE A 100 -8.83 -1.87 5.23
N SER A 101 -9.19 -2.22 6.47
CA SER A 101 -10.50 -2.78 6.80
C SER A 101 -11.69 -1.91 6.40
N ASN A 102 -11.49 -0.59 6.21
CA ASN A 102 -12.54 0.32 5.76
C ASN A 102 -12.96 0.10 4.29
N PHE A 103 -12.17 -0.66 3.52
CA PHE A 103 -12.38 -0.91 2.10
C PHE A 103 -12.73 -2.38 1.81
N ILE A 104 -12.96 -3.18 2.86
CA ILE A 104 -13.35 -4.59 2.72
C ILE A 104 -14.87 -4.67 2.79
N ILE A 105 -15.47 -5.34 1.81
CA ILE A 105 -16.89 -5.70 1.85
C ILE A 105 -17.05 -6.83 2.86
N SER A 106 -17.75 -6.55 3.95
CA SER A 106 -17.99 -7.52 5.03
C SER A 106 -19.14 -8.48 4.68
N SER A 107 -19.22 -9.60 5.40
CA SER A 107 -20.36 -10.53 5.31
C SER A 107 -21.70 -9.90 5.70
N SER A 108 -21.65 -8.77 6.40
CA SER A 108 -22.83 -7.98 6.77
C SER A 108 -23.36 -7.11 5.64
N GLU A 109 -22.51 -6.79 4.66
CA GLU A 109 -22.87 -6.02 3.45
C GLU A 109 -23.19 -6.95 2.28
N ASP A 110 -22.47 -8.07 2.14
CA ASP A 110 -22.71 -9.12 1.15
C ASP A 110 -22.49 -10.51 1.80
N ASP A 111 -23.54 -11.33 1.86
CA ASP A 111 -23.51 -12.63 2.52
C ASP A 111 -22.64 -13.69 1.81
N GLN A 112 -22.20 -13.40 0.58
CA GLN A 112 -21.25 -14.22 -0.17
C GLN A 112 -19.79 -13.92 0.22
N CYS A 113 -19.54 -12.76 0.84
CA CYS A 113 -18.23 -12.37 1.32
C CYS A 113 -17.87 -13.07 2.64
N LYS A 114 -16.56 -13.24 2.87
CA LYS A 114 -16.02 -13.76 4.13
C LYS A 114 -15.35 -12.64 4.88
N ASP A 115 -15.57 -12.59 6.19
CA ASP A 115 -14.88 -11.64 7.04
C ASP A 115 -13.45 -12.11 7.34
N PRO A 116 -12.45 -11.20 7.27
CA PRO A 116 -11.11 -11.50 7.73
C PRO A 116 -11.09 -11.70 9.25
N SER A 117 -10.28 -12.65 9.69
CA SER A 117 -10.02 -12.92 11.11
C SER A 117 -8.65 -12.41 11.52
N SER A 118 -8.40 -12.31 12.83
CA SER A 118 -7.08 -12.00 13.38
C SER A 118 -6.01 -13.03 13.04
N GLU A 119 -6.40 -14.22 12.55
CA GLU A 119 -5.49 -15.28 12.13
C GLU A 119 -5.08 -15.16 10.65
N ASP A 120 -5.74 -14.30 9.88
CA ASP A 120 -5.46 -14.06 8.46
C ASP A 120 -4.27 -13.11 8.27
N LEU A 121 -3.09 -13.55 8.72
CA LEU A 121 -1.85 -12.80 8.58
C LEU A 121 -1.47 -12.66 7.11
N ILE A 122 -1.18 -11.46 6.63
CA ILE A 122 -0.70 -11.24 5.26
C ILE A 122 0.76 -11.68 5.12
N SER A 123 1.13 -12.22 3.96
CA SER A 123 2.52 -12.59 3.71
C SER A 123 3.46 -11.37 3.68
N THR A 124 4.66 -11.54 4.22
CA THR A 124 5.73 -10.54 4.16
C THR A 124 7.04 -11.24 3.80
N PRO A 125 7.63 -11.00 2.61
CA PRO A 125 7.08 -10.19 1.53
C PRO A 125 5.78 -10.78 0.98
N HIS A 126 4.84 -9.94 0.56
CA HIS A 126 3.65 -10.36 -0.17
C HIS A 126 3.85 -10.06 -1.66
N SER A 127 3.36 -10.95 -2.50
CA SER A 127 3.06 -10.62 -3.88
C SER A 127 1.61 -10.16 -3.93
N ASN A 128 1.38 -9.00 -4.52
CA ASN A 128 0.05 -8.55 -4.89
C ASN A 128 -0.01 -8.32 -6.40
N ALA A 129 -1.21 -8.43 -6.92
CA ALA A 129 -1.57 -8.01 -8.26
C ALA A 129 -2.88 -7.25 -8.14
N PHE A 130 -3.01 -6.19 -8.92
CA PHE A 130 -4.28 -5.51 -9.11
C PHE A 130 -4.66 -5.58 -10.58
N VAL A 131 -5.89 -5.99 -10.83
CA VAL A 131 -6.44 -6.21 -12.17
C VAL A 131 -7.90 -5.82 -12.09
N ASP A 132 -8.41 -5.08 -13.07
CA ASP A 132 -9.85 -4.85 -13.23
C ASP A 132 -10.44 -6.08 -13.95
N LEU A 133 -11.11 -6.98 -13.21
CA LEU A 133 -11.62 -8.24 -13.73
C LEU A 133 -13.04 -8.15 -14.28
N ASP A 134 -13.84 -7.21 -13.78
CA ASP A 134 -15.23 -7.04 -14.19
C ASP A 134 -15.47 -5.84 -15.12
N GLY A 135 -14.42 -5.03 -15.33
CA GLY A 135 -14.42 -3.90 -16.24
C GLY A 135 -15.05 -2.64 -15.66
N ASP A 136 -15.17 -2.53 -14.34
CA ASP A 136 -15.79 -1.38 -13.67
C ASP A 136 -14.83 -0.18 -13.50
N CYS A 137 -13.60 -0.30 -14.01
CA CYS A 137 -12.52 0.68 -13.90
C CYS A 137 -11.97 0.87 -12.48
N MET A 138 -12.33 0.00 -11.54
CA MET A 138 -11.70 -0.13 -10.23
C MET A 138 -10.75 -1.34 -10.20
N PRO A 139 -9.65 -1.27 -9.43
CA PRO A 139 -8.72 -2.37 -9.32
C PRO A 139 -9.24 -3.46 -8.36
N ASP A 140 -9.38 -4.70 -8.82
CA ASP A 140 -9.52 -5.85 -7.93
C ASP A 140 -8.18 -6.24 -7.33
N LEU A 141 -8.14 -6.47 -6.03
CA LEU A 141 -6.91 -6.75 -5.29
C LEU A 141 -6.82 -8.21 -4.86
N PHE A 142 -5.74 -8.89 -5.28
CA PHE A 142 -5.42 -10.25 -4.84
C PHE A 142 -4.24 -10.24 -3.86
N ILE A 143 -4.50 -10.67 -2.63
CA ILE A 143 -3.47 -10.78 -1.57
C ILE A 143 -3.37 -12.21 -1.08
N GLN A 144 -2.15 -12.66 -0.81
CA GLN A 144 -1.89 -13.96 -0.20
C GLN A 144 -1.74 -13.83 1.32
N LYS A 145 -2.46 -14.68 2.06
CA LYS A 145 -2.27 -14.84 3.51
C LYS A 145 -1.25 -15.93 3.83
N GLN A 146 -0.54 -15.78 4.94
CA GLN A 146 0.32 -16.81 5.51
C GLN A 146 -0.55 -17.93 6.07
N ARG A 147 -0.10 -19.17 5.83
CA ARG A 147 -0.65 -20.33 6.51
C ARG A 147 0.15 -20.55 7.80
N ILE A 148 -0.46 -20.28 8.95
CA ILE A 148 0.12 -20.70 10.23
C ILE A 148 0.11 -22.23 10.26
N THR A 149 1.30 -22.83 10.28
CA THR A 149 1.47 -24.29 10.48
C THR A 149 2.10 -24.48 11.85
N GLU A 150 1.59 -25.42 12.66
CA GLU A 150 1.94 -25.62 14.09
C GLU A 150 3.45 -25.70 14.40
N ARG A 151 4.31 -25.91 13.41
CA ARG A 151 5.78 -25.90 13.57
C ARG A 151 6.39 -24.54 13.90
N SER A 152 5.72 -23.42 13.64
CA SER A 152 6.28 -22.07 13.91
C SER A 152 6.19 -21.65 15.38
N VAL A 153 5.40 -22.34 16.20
CA VAL A 153 5.25 -22.05 17.63
C VAL A 153 6.43 -22.60 18.45
N LEU A 154 7.09 -23.66 17.97
CA LEU A 154 8.17 -24.34 18.67
C LEU A 154 9.57 -23.72 18.48
N SER A 155 9.72 -22.70 17.62
CA SER A 155 11.01 -22.03 17.39
C SER A 155 11.19 -20.72 18.16
N LYS A 156 10.24 -20.38 19.05
CA LYS A 156 10.30 -19.21 19.94
C LYS A 156 10.40 -19.58 21.44
N GLN A 157 10.96 -20.76 21.75
CA GLN A 157 11.36 -21.12 23.12
C GLN A 157 12.88 -21.27 23.21
#